data_AF-A0A5C3PKC6-F1
#
_entry.id   AF-A0A5C3PKC6-F1
#
_cell.length_a   1.000
_cell.length_b   1.000
_cell.length_c   1.000
_cell.angle_alpha   90.00
_cell.angle_beta   90.00
_cell.angle_gamma   90.00
#
_symmetry.space_group_name_H-M   'P 1'
#
loop_
_entity.id
_entity.type
_entity.pdbx_description
1 polymer ?
#
loop_
_entity_poly.entity_id
_entity_poly.type
_entity_poly.pdbx_seq_one_letter_code
_entity_poly.pdbx_strand_id
1 'polypeptide(L)'
;MTSNEDLASMVKELSAHIRSVRPAPWVLPNEVPLSRQAIRGMANLRKLSIRGVAPTGSTTLQSSAALKDFILSFAFYCPTIKDLRLARLEFQCYYDLVVYVTAFRAVETLDLKSVTWSGGGPDPALDDGGSTYLGFGLTSVPTLQITLYRQDLPTWDFTVGSWGSSIQSLTIHIANQTREFRGLSTFSQLRHFELRMADDDIRTAPAALLHIKSEHIKTVRIVHEAQMRDMRGWLPTLYEWLCFDEILSEPPYTSLTRVTWCLLSNKPDAEGWFLDLPRCFSRLAERGILVCER
;
A
#
# COMPACT_ATOMS: atom_id res chain seq x y z
N MET A 1 37.58 -1.24 -6.32
CA MET A 1 36.54 -2.26 -6.05
C MET A 1 36.43 -2.33 -4.54
N THR A 2 35.38 -1.76 -3.94
CA THR A 2 35.14 -1.87 -2.50
C THR A 2 34.65 -3.28 -2.21
N SER A 3 35.29 -3.96 -1.25
CA SER A 3 34.92 -5.32 -0.86
C SER A 3 33.57 -5.33 -0.13
N ASN A 4 32.91 -6.49 -0.07
CA ASN A 4 31.66 -6.65 0.70
C ASN A 4 31.86 -6.33 2.20
N GLU A 5 33.08 -6.49 2.72
CA GLU A 5 33.44 -6.15 4.09
C GLU A 5 33.50 -4.63 4.30
N ASP A 6 34.03 -3.90 3.33
CA ASP A 6 34.03 -2.43 3.34
C ASP A 6 32.59 -1.88 3.32
N LEU A 7 31.73 -2.51 2.52
CA LEU A 7 30.31 -2.14 2.43
C LEU A 7 29.56 -2.42 3.74
N ALA A 8 29.83 -3.57 4.37
CA ALA A 8 29.25 -3.94 5.66
C ALA A 8 29.73 -3.03 6.80
N SER A 9 31.02 -2.63 6.76
CA SER A 9 31.59 -1.67 7.70
C SER A 9 30.95 -0.29 7.54
N MET A 10 30.83 0.20 6.30
CA MET A 10 30.12 1.46 6.01
C MET A 10 28.67 1.44 6.49
N VAL A 11 27.95 0.33 6.31
CA VAL A 11 26.57 0.17 6.81
C VAL A 11 26.52 0.19 8.35
N LYS A 12 27.50 -0.42 9.03
CA LYS A 12 27.61 -0.38 10.50
C LYS A 12 27.94 1.01 11.01
N GLU A 13 28.89 1.71 10.40
CA GLU A 13 29.27 3.08 10.77
C GLU A 13 28.12 4.05 10.54
N LEU A 14 27.43 3.97 9.41
CA LEU A 14 26.23 4.77 9.12
C LEU A 14 25.14 4.50 10.18
N SER A 15 24.93 3.23 10.53
CA SER A 15 23.95 2.83 11.55
C SER A 15 24.32 3.32 12.96
N ALA A 16 25.61 3.37 13.30
CA ALA A 16 26.09 3.87 14.58
C ALA A 16 25.99 5.40 14.66
N HIS A 17 26.34 6.11 13.58
CA HIS A 17 26.27 7.56 13.48
C HIS A 17 24.83 8.08 13.58
N ILE A 18 23.88 7.39 12.93
CA ILE A 18 22.45 7.68 13.02
C ILE A 18 21.91 7.50 14.46
N ARG A 19 22.52 6.61 15.26
CA ARG A 19 22.12 6.41 16.68
C ARG A 19 22.73 7.44 17.62
N SER A 20 23.95 7.91 17.35
CA SER A 20 24.65 8.87 18.22
C SER A 20 24.23 10.31 18.01
N VAL A 21 23.82 10.67 16.78
CA VAL A 21 23.30 12.00 16.47
C VAL A 21 21.79 11.98 16.65
N ARG A 22 21.30 12.21 17.87
CA ARG A 22 19.92 12.66 18.11
C ARG A 22 19.93 14.19 18.22
N PRO A 23 19.78 14.94 17.12
CA PRO A 23 19.49 16.36 17.25
C PRO A 23 18.03 16.52 17.71
N ALA A 24 17.71 17.71 18.21
CA ALA A 24 16.38 18.09 18.64
C ALA A 24 15.32 17.77 17.54
N PRO A 25 14.12 17.33 17.93
CA PRO A 25 13.20 16.55 17.08
C PRO A 25 12.49 17.33 15.95
N TRP A 26 12.86 18.58 15.69
CA TRP A 26 12.07 19.50 14.85
C TRP A 26 12.71 19.87 13.51
N VAL A 27 13.96 19.50 13.30
CA VAL A 27 14.69 19.85 12.08
C VAL A 27 15.56 18.64 11.75
N LEU A 28 15.27 17.96 10.64
CA LEU A 28 16.30 17.16 9.98
C LEU A 28 17.53 18.07 9.90
N PRO A 29 18.74 17.63 10.27
CA PRO A 29 19.91 18.32 9.75
C PRO A 29 19.66 18.49 8.24
N ASN A 30 19.92 19.66 7.65
CA ASN A 30 19.76 19.88 6.20
C ASN A 30 20.61 18.89 5.35
N GLU A 31 21.30 17.97 6.01
CA GLU A 31 22.11 16.89 5.49
C GLU A 31 21.24 15.64 5.32
N VAL A 32 20.98 15.33 4.05
CA VAL A 32 20.42 14.05 3.64
C VAL A 32 21.44 12.92 3.92
N PRO A 33 21.01 11.68 4.21
CA PRO A 33 21.89 10.62 4.71
C PRO A 33 23.02 10.23 3.75
N LEU A 34 22.84 10.48 2.45
CA LEU A 34 23.83 10.17 1.41
C LEU A 34 23.93 11.33 0.42
N SER A 35 25.15 11.63 0.00
CA SER A 35 25.41 12.61 -1.05
C SER A 35 25.00 12.07 -2.43
N ARG A 36 24.73 12.99 -3.37
CA ARG A 36 24.43 12.61 -4.77
C ARG A 36 25.53 11.77 -5.42
N GLN A 37 26.80 12.01 -5.06
CA GLN A 37 27.93 11.22 -5.57
C GLN A 37 27.90 9.78 -5.08
N ALA A 38 27.57 9.56 -3.79
CA ALA A 38 27.39 8.21 -3.25
C ALA A 38 26.22 7.48 -3.94
N ILE A 39 25.10 8.19 -4.16
CA ILE A 39 23.93 7.64 -4.88
C ILE A 39 24.30 7.24 -6.31
N ARG A 40 25.05 8.07 -7.02
CA ARG A 40 25.55 7.77 -8.37
C ARG A 40 26.40 6.50 -8.45
N GLY A 41 27.14 6.19 -7.39
CA GLY A 41 27.91 4.94 -7.29
C GLY A 41 27.04 3.68 -7.21
N MET A 42 25.75 3.81 -6.90
CA MET A 42 24.80 2.70 -6.71
C MET A 42 23.93 2.42 -7.95
N ALA A 43 24.46 2.63 -9.16
CA ALA A 43 23.70 2.52 -10.42
C ALA A 43 23.00 1.16 -10.64
N ASN A 44 23.50 0.09 -10.02
CA ASN A 44 22.92 -1.27 -10.10
C ASN A 44 21.90 -1.57 -8.97
N LEU A 45 21.53 -0.58 -8.15
CA LEU A 45 20.59 -0.76 -7.05
C LEU A 45 19.24 -1.22 -7.62
N ARG A 46 18.71 -2.33 -7.09
CA ARG A 46 17.42 -2.90 -7.51
C ARG A 46 16.31 -2.69 -6.50
N LYS A 47 16.66 -2.47 -5.23
CA LYS A 47 15.72 -2.30 -4.13
C LYS A 47 16.06 -1.06 -3.36
N LEU A 48 15.08 -0.21 -3.11
CA LEU A 48 15.24 1.01 -2.34
C LEU A 48 14.14 1.08 -1.28
N SER A 49 14.54 1.21 -0.02
CA SER A 49 13.61 1.42 1.09
C SER A 49 13.96 2.70 1.82
N ILE A 50 13.07 3.68 1.77
CA ILE A 50 13.21 4.95 2.47
C ILE A 50 12.18 4.99 3.59
N ARG A 51 12.66 5.22 4.82
CA ARG A 51 11.82 5.24 6.02
C ARG A 51 12.05 6.52 6.80
N GLY A 52 10.98 7.27 7.05
CA GLY A 52 10.99 8.40 7.97
C GLY A 52 11.21 7.95 9.41
N VAL A 53 12.00 8.74 10.14
CA VAL A 53 12.16 8.63 11.60
C VAL A 53 11.25 9.66 12.21
N ALA A 54 10.40 9.23 13.13
CA ALA A 54 9.44 10.12 13.76
C ALA A 54 9.68 10.15 15.28
N PRO A 55 9.69 11.31 15.93
CA PRO A 55 9.77 11.41 17.38
C PRO A 55 8.57 10.71 18.01
N THR A 56 8.76 10.07 19.16
CA THR A 56 7.67 9.55 19.98
C THR A 56 6.64 10.65 20.25
N GLY A 57 5.44 10.52 19.66
CA GLY A 57 4.34 11.48 19.80
C GLY A 57 3.94 12.22 18.51
N SER A 58 4.83 12.36 17.53
CA SER A 58 4.51 12.83 16.17
C SER A 58 5.14 11.88 15.16
N THR A 59 4.31 11.10 14.46
CA THR A 59 4.78 9.87 13.80
C THR A 59 5.10 10.01 12.30
N THR A 60 5.12 11.21 11.76
CA THR A 60 5.40 11.48 10.34
C THR A 60 6.36 12.64 10.18
N LEU A 61 7.30 12.50 9.24
CA LEU A 61 8.27 13.53 8.91
C LEU A 61 7.78 14.25 7.65
N GLN A 62 7.50 15.55 7.78
CA GLN A 62 7.06 16.37 6.66
C GLN A 62 8.17 16.47 5.60
N SER A 63 7.85 16.17 4.35
CA SER A 63 8.79 16.15 3.24
C SER A 63 9.35 17.55 3.00
N SER A 64 10.62 17.74 3.34
CA SER A 64 11.40 18.93 2.98
C SER A 64 11.88 18.87 1.53
N ALA A 65 12.22 20.00 0.93
CA ALA A 65 12.83 20.05 -0.41
C ALA A 65 14.09 19.16 -0.51
N ALA A 66 14.86 19.05 0.58
CA ALA A 66 16.03 18.16 0.63
C ALA A 66 15.65 16.68 0.53
N LEU A 67 14.56 16.25 1.18
CA LEU A 67 14.04 14.87 1.05
C LEU A 67 13.55 14.59 -0.38
N LYS A 68 12.89 15.58 -1.00
CA LYS A 68 12.43 15.51 -2.40
C LYS A 68 13.61 15.26 -3.35
N ASP A 69 14.64 16.10 -3.25
CA ASP A 69 15.88 15.98 -4.02
C ASP A 69 16.60 14.66 -3.78
N PHE A 70 16.59 14.18 -2.54
CA PHE A 70 17.19 12.91 -2.17
C PHE A 70 16.51 11.73 -2.85
N ILE A 71 15.18 11.64 -2.75
CA ILE A 71 14.39 10.57 -3.40
C ILE A 71 14.58 10.61 -4.92
N LEU A 72 14.47 11.79 -5.53
CA LEU A 72 14.61 11.97 -6.97
C LEU A 72 16.03 11.67 -7.47
N SER A 73 17.06 11.85 -6.63
CA SER A 73 18.42 11.45 -6.97
C SER A 73 18.54 9.94 -7.21
N PHE A 74 17.84 9.11 -6.44
CA PHE A 74 17.80 7.67 -6.69
C PHE A 74 17.06 7.34 -7.99
N ALA A 75 15.92 7.98 -8.25
CA ALA A 75 15.18 7.78 -9.49
C ALA A 75 16.05 8.08 -10.73
N PHE A 76 16.88 9.13 -10.64
CA PHE A 76 17.76 9.54 -11.73
C PHE A 76 19.00 8.65 -11.89
N TYR A 77 19.73 8.39 -10.79
CA TYR A 77 21.02 7.71 -10.86
C TYR A 77 20.94 6.19 -10.77
N CYS A 78 19.83 5.64 -10.26
CA CYS A 78 19.63 4.21 -10.06
C CYS A 78 18.43 3.72 -10.88
N PRO A 79 18.51 3.74 -12.22
CA PRO A 79 17.38 3.42 -13.09
C PRO A 79 16.96 1.94 -13.03
N THR A 80 17.74 1.07 -12.39
CA THR A 80 17.47 -0.36 -12.25
C THR A 80 16.61 -0.73 -11.05
N ILE A 81 16.12 0.26 -10.28
CA ILE A 81 15.28 0.01 -9.11
C ILE A 81 13.94 -0.57 -9.57
N LYS A 82 13.66 -1.79 -9.10
CA LYS A 82 12.43 -2.55 -9.35
C LYS A 82 11.51 -2.59 -8.12
N ASP A 83 12.06 -2.50 -6.93
CA ASP A 83 11.34 -2.61 -5.66
C ASP A 83 11.54 -1.30 -4.88
N LEU A 84 10.49 -0.48 -4.81
CA LEU A 84 10.48 0.80 -4.12
C LEU A 84 9.57 0.71 -2.89
N ARG A 85 10.15 0.96 -1.72
CA ARG A 85 9.43 1.03 -0.46
C ARG A 85 9.55 2.41 0.16
N LEU A 86 8.42 3.05 0.42
CA LEU A 86 8.34 4.32 1.13
C LEU A 86 7.55 4.11 2.43
N ALA A 87 8.15 4.45 3.57
CA ALA A 87 7.54 4.21 4.87
C ALA A 87 7.59 5.44 5.79
N ARG A 88 6.48 5.76 6.45
CA ARG A 88 6.39 6.83 7.47
C ARG A 88 6.84 8.20 6.95
N LEU A 89 6.42 8.54 5.74
CA LEU A 89 6.69 9.83 5.11
C LEU A 89 5.39 10.63 5.00
N GLU A 90 5.48 11.94 5.18
CA GLU A 90 4.36 12.85 4.97
C GLU A 90 4.69 13.84 3.86
N PHE A 91 3.95 13.77 2.77
CA PHE A 91 4.11 14.67 1.62
C PHE A 91 3.34 15.97 1.83
N GLN A 92 3.70 17.03 1.10
CA GLN A 92 2.95 18.29 1.21
C GLN A 92 1.55 18.14 0.64
N CYS A 93 1.39 17.41 -0.47
CA CYS A 93 0.12 17.06 -1.07
C CYS A 93 0.16 15.66 -1.67
N TYR A 94 -1.00 15.15 -2.09
CA TYR A 94 -1.10 13.85 -2.76
C TYR A 94 -0.35 13.79 -4.11
N TYR A 95 -0.37 14.90 -4.86
CA TYR A 95 0.30 14.98 -6.17
C TYR A 95 1.82 14.80 -6.06
N ASP A 96 2.45 15.35 -5.02
CA ASP A 96 3.87 15.15 -4.72
C ASP A 96 4.23 13.65 -4.67
N LEU A 97 3.44 12.84 -3.95
CA LEU A 97 3.63 11.39 -3.89
C LEU A 97 3.63 10.76 -5.28
N VAL A 98 2.64 11.11 -6.11
CA VAL A 98 2.51 10.58 -7.48
C VAL A 98 3.74 10.94 -8.32
N VAL A 99 4.22 12.18 -8.23
CA VAL A 99 5.44 12.63 -8.94
C VAL A 99 6.67 11.82 -8.49
N TYR A 100 6.83 11.55 -7.20
CA TYR A 100 8.00 10.79 -6.72
C TYR A 100 7.99 9.35 -7.18
N VAL A 101 6.85 8.67 -7.11
CA VAL A 101 6.75 7.28 -7.50
C VAL A 101 6.94 7.14 -9.02
N THR A 102 6.32 8.01 -9.81
CA THR A 102 6.40 7.98 -11.28
C THR A 102 7.79 8.30 -11.82
N ALA A 103 8.65 8.97 -11.04
CA ALA A 103 10.04 9.19 -11.40
C ALA A 103 10.83 7.87 -11.55
N PHE A 104 10.43 6.79 -10.86
CA PHE A 104 11.09 5.49 -10.93
C PHE A 104 10.50 4.61 -12.04
N ARG A 105 11.09 4.71 -13.23
CA ARG A 105 10.55 4.09 -14.46
C ARG A 105 10.57 2.56 -14.51
N ALA A 106 11.49 1.93 -13.79
CA ALA A 106 11.66 0.47 -13.79
C ALA A 106 10.99 -0.23 -12.60
N VAL A 107 10.25 0.51 -11.76
CA VAL A 107 9.61 -0.06 -10.58
C VAL A 107 8.55 -1.07 -10.99
N GLU A 108 8.71 -2.28 -10.48
CA GLU A 108 7.77 -3.38 -10.65
C GLU A 108 6.88 -3.57 -9.41
N THR A 109 7.42 -3.22 -8.23
CA THR A 109 6.76 -3.34 -6.93
C THR A 109 6.89 -2.06 -6.14
N LEU A 110 5.75 -1.49 -5.74
CA LEU A 110 5.67 -0.31 -4.88
C LEU A 110 5.03 -0.66 -3.54
N ASP A 111 5.74 -0.48 -2.42
CA ASP A 111 5.20 -0.64 -1.06
C ASP A 111 5.14 0.72 -0.34
N LEU A 112 3.91 1.19 -0.05
CA LEU A 112 3.64 2.43 0.65
C LEU A 112 3.12 2.12 2.06
N LYS A 113 3.93 2.39 3.08
CA LYS A 113 3.63 2.05 4.47
C LYS A 113 3.50 3.28 5.35
N SER A 114 2.30 3.58 5.84
CA SER A 114 2.05 4.80 6.66
C SER A 114 2.49 6.08 5.94
N VAL A 115 2.26 6.16 4.62
CA VAL A 115 2.49 7.37 3.84
C VAL A 115 1.26 8.26 3.93
N THR A 116 1.46 9.54 4.23
CA THR A 116 0.39 10.54 4.40
C THR A 116 0.70 11.82 3.63
N TRP A 117 -0.25 12.76 3.63
CA TRP A 117 -0.06 14.12 3.13
C TRP A 117 -0.86 15.10 3.97
N SER A 118 -0.31 16.30 4.20
CA SER A 118 -0.86 17.29 5.13
C SER A 118 -1.73 18.37 4.46
N GLY A 119 -1.50 18.64 3.18
CA GLY A 119 -2.23 19.66 2.43
C GLY A 119 -3.39 19.08 1.63
N GLY A 120 -4.50 19.82 1.60
CA GLY A 120 -5.42 19.79 0.45
C GLY A 120 -4.69 20.47 -0.70
N GLY A 121 -3.96 19.70 -1.51
CA GLY A 121 -3.28 20.23 -2.69
C GLY A 121 -4.27 20.89 -3.64
N PRO A 122 -3.82 21.85 -4.47
CA PRO A 122 -4.70 22.59 -5.37
C PRO A 122 -5.53 21.61 -6.21
N ASP A 123 -6.84 21.86 -6.28
CA ASP A 123 -7.63 21.38 -7.42
C ASP A 123 -6.87 21.79 -8.67
N PRO A 124 -6.70 20.92 -9.68
CA PRO A 124 -6.27 21.37 -10.98
C PRO A 124 -7.39 22.25 -11.53
N ALA A 125 -7.39 23.52 -11.13
CA ALA A 125 -7.86 24.56 -12.01
C ALA A 125 -7.08 24.31 -13.30
N LEU A 126 -7.84 23.97 -14.34
CA LEU A 126 -7.45 23.97 -15.72
C LEU A 126 -6.77 25.32 -15.97
N ASP A 127 -5.46 25.38 -15.76
CA ASP A 127 -4.67 26.53 -16.16
C ASP A 127 -4.69 26.49 -17.69
N ASP A 128 -5.48 27.41 -18.25
CA ASP A 128 -5.51 27.82 -19.64
C ASP A 128 -4.08 28.16 -20.08
N GLY A 129 -3.33 27.14 -20.47
CA GLY A 129 -1.90 27.32 -20.66
C GLY A 129 -1.08 26.03 -20.74
N GLY A 130 -1.55 25.04 -21.50
CA GLY A 130 -0.69 24.08 -22.22
C GLY A 130 0.56 23.54 -21.50
N SER A 131 0.50 23.14 -20.23
CA SER A 131 1.64 22.60 -19.49
C SER A 131 1.53 21.10 -19.22
N THR A 132 1.87 20.29 -20.23
CA THR A 132 2.75 19.10 -20.23
C THR A 132 2.73 18.00 -19.14
N TYR A 133 1.92 18.04 -18.08
CA TYR A 133 2.00 17.06 -16.98
C TYR A 133 0.99 15.89 -17.06
N LEU A 134 0.12 15.86 -18.08
CA LEU A 134 -0.86 14.79 -18.34
C LEU A 134 -0.25 13.45 -18.82
N GLY A 135 1.09 13.30 -18.80
CA GLY A 135 1.80 12.14 -19.36
C GLY A 135 2.49 11.20 -18.36
N PHE A 136 2.57 11.54 -17.07
CA PHE A 136 3.31 10.74 -16.09
C PHE A 136 2.42 9.71 -15.39
N GLY A 137 1.99 8.68 -16.13
CA GLY A 137 1.36 7.50 -15.55
C GLY A 137 2.39 6.49 -15.04
N LEU A 138 2.01 5.71 -14.03
CA LEU A 138 2.74 4.49 -13.63
C LEU A 138 2.57 3.44 -14.74
N THR A 139 3.27 3.60 -15.86
CA THR A 139 3.08 2.75 -17.04
C THR A 139 3.64 1.33 -16.87
N SER A 140 4.48 1.09 -15.85
CA SER A 140 5.25 -0.13 -15.68
C SER A 140 5.13 -0.82 -14.32
N VAL A 141 4.26 -0.36 -13.41
CA VAL A 141 4.13 -0.94 -12.05
C VAL A 141 3.03 -2.01 -12.02
N PRO A 142 3.32 -3.31 -12.13
CA PRO A 142 2.33 -4.37 -12.01
C PRO A 142 1.87 -4.60 -10.56
N THR A 143 2.69 -4.30 -9.55
CA THR A 143 2.38 -4.63 -8.15
C THR A 143 2.39 -3.39 -7.25
N LEU A 144 1.26 -3.15 -6.59
CA LEU A 144 1.07 -2.08 -5.62
C LEU A 144 0.65 -2.65 -4.27
N GLN A 145 1.42 -2.33 -3.23
CA GLN A 145 1.12 -2.64 -1.85
C GLN A 145 0.96 -1.33 -1.06
N ILE A 146 -0.14 -1.22 -0.33
CA ILE A 146 -0.47 -0.06 0.49
C ILE A 146 -0.81 -0.55 1.89
N THR A 147 -0.11 -0.02 2.89
CA THR A 147 -0.40 -0.30 4.30
C THR A 147 -0.75 0.99 5.04
N LEU A 148 -1.98 1.04 5.55
CA LEU A 148 -2.65 2.18 6.16
C LEU A 148 -2.75 1.98 7.68
N TYR A 149 -2.06 2.82 8.45
CA TYR A 149 -1.98 2.68 9.92
C TYR A 149 -2.69 3.77 10.74
N ARG A 150 -3.24 4.83 10.12
CA ARG A 150 -3.83 5.98 10.86
C ARG A 150 -5.33 6.18 10.58
N GLN A 151 -6.07 6.66 11.58
CA GLN A 151 -7.49 7.04 11.51
C GLN A 151 -7.67 8.48 10.98
N ASP A 152 -6.74 9.38 11.34
CA ASP A 152 -6.92 10.81 11.11
C ASP A 152 -6.19 11.26 9.84
N LEU A 153 -6.86 11.08 8.70
CA LEU A 153 -6.45 11.60 7.39
C LEU A 153 -5.10 11.08 6.86
N PRO A 154 -4.87 11.07 5.54
CA PRO A 154 -5.82 11.33 4.46
C PRO A 154 -6.45 10.07 3.85
N THR A 155 -7.58 10.27 3.15
CA THR A 155 -8.29 9.29 2.31
C THR A 155 -7.55 9.08 1.01
N TRP A 156 -7.27 7.84 0.63
CA TRP A 156 -6.63 7.53 -0.64
C TRP A 156 -7.66 7.71 -1.76
N ASP A 157 -7.36 8.59 -2.71
CA ASP A 157 -8.19 8.79 -3.90
C ASP A 157 -7.42 8.31 -5.14
N PHE A 158 -7.72 7.07 -5.57
CA PHE A 158 -7.11 6.49 -6.76
C PHE A 158 -7.66 7.05 -8.07
N THR A 159 -8.63 7.98 -8.03
CA THR A 159 -9.07 8.73 -9.21
C THR A 159 -8.12 9.86 -9.57
N VAL A 160 -7.34 10.35 -8.60
CA VAL A 160 -6.38 11.43 -8.80
C VAL A 160 -5.02 10.83 -9.17
N GLY A 161 -4.49 11.24 -10.33
CA GLY A 161 -3.26 10.68 -10.88
C GLY A 161 -3.46 9.32 -11.55
N SER A 162 -2.62 9.03 -12.53
CA SER A 162 -2.66 7.78 -13.32
C SER A 162 -2.00 6.63 -12.56
N TRP A 163 -2.59 6.25 -11.42
CA TRP A 163 -2.19 5.08 -10.61
C TRP A 163 -2.23 3.77 -11.40
N GLY A 164 -2.97 3.75 -12.51
CA GLY A 164 -2.51 3.01 -13.66
C GLY A 164 -3.47 1.91 -14.08
N SER A 165 -3.74 1.90 -15.37
CA SER A 165 -4.20 0.75 -16.11
C SER A 165 -3.18 -0.40 -16.13
N SER A 166 -1.99 -0.27 -15.54
CA SER A 166 -0.93 -1.28 -15.56
C SER A 166 -0.92 -2.20 -14.32
N ILE A 167 -1.54 -1.78 -13.22
CA ILE A 167 -1.52 -2.53 -11.97
C ILE A 167 -2.33 -3.83 -12.13
N GLN A 168 -1.67 -4.94 -11.85
CA GLN A 168 -2.23 -6.28 -11.91
C GLN A 168 -2.41 -6.89 -10.52
N SER A 169 -1.66 -6.43 -9.51
CA SER A 169 -1.77 -6.91 -8.14
C SER A 169 -1.86 -5.73 -7.17
N LEU A 170 -2.92 -5.69 -6.37
CA LEU A 170 -3.17 -4.67 -5.36
C LEU A 170 -3.36 -5.32 -4.00
N THR A 171 -2.51 -4.96 -3.04
CA THR A 171 -2.65 -5.35 -1.63
C THR A 171 -2.91 -4.10 -0.79
N ILE A 172 -4.03 -4.07 -0.07
CA ILE A 172 -4.35 -3.00 0.88
C ILE A 172 -4.44 -3.61 2.28
N HIS A 173 -3.69 -3.04 3.22
CA HIS A 173 -3.78 -3.41 4.63
C HIS A 173 -4.25 -2.21 5.44
N ILE A 174 -5.37 -2.38 6.16
CA ILE A 174 -6.04 -1.36 6.97
C ILE A 174 -5.96 -1.76 8.43
N ALA A 175 -5.30 -0.93 9.25
CA ALA A 175 -5.18 -1.17 10.68
C ALA A 175 -6.31 -0.56 11.52
N ASN A 176 -7.05 0.45 11.03
CA ASN A 176 -8.13 1.13 11.77
C ASN A 176 -9.20 1.72 10.81
N GLN A 177 -10.46 1.71 11.26
CA GLN A 177 -11.79 2.08 10.68
C GLN A 177 -11.94 2.73 9.28
N THR A 178 -13.09 2.40 8.69
CA THR A 178 -13.83 2.88 7.51
C THR A 178 -13.09 3.88 6.64
N ARG A 179 -12.47 3.36 5.58
CA ARG A 179 -11.92 4.17 4.50
C ARG A 179 -12.79 4.05 3.27
N GLU A 180 -13.03 5.18 2.63
CA GLU A 180 -13.58 5.22 1.28
C GLU A 180 -12.53 4.69 0.31
N PHE A 181 -12.86 3.59 -0.38
CA PHE A 181 -12.03 3.01 -1.43
C PHE A 181 -12.26 3.71 -2.77
N ARG A 182 -12.19 5.05 -2.75
CA ARG A 182 -12.50 5.84 -3.93
C ARG A 182 -11.46 5.59 -5.02
N GLY A 183 -11.95 5.25 -6.21
CA GLY A 183 -11.11 5.04 -7.38
C GLY A 183 -10.54 3.63 -7.54
N LEU A 184 -10.92 2.62 -6.75
CA LEU A 184 -10.52 1.22 -7.05
C LEU A 184 -10.93 0.77 -8.47
N SER A 185 -11.96 1.40 -9.04
CA SER A 185 -12.40 1.16 -10.42
C SER A 185 -11.37 1.57 -11.48
N THR A 186 -10.36 2.39 -11.15
CA THR A 186 -9.34 2.84 -12.11
C THR A 186 -8.32 1.75 -12.47
N PHE A 187 -8.22 0.69 -11.66
CA PHE A 187 -7.30 -0.43 -11.91
C PHE A 187 -7.88 -1.41 -12.94
N SER A 188 -7.95 -1.00 -14.21
CA SER A 188 -8.61 -1.79 -15.26
C SER A 188 -7.94 -3.13 -15.57
N GLN A 189 -6.65 -3.31 -15.31
CA GLN A 189 -5.90 -4.57 -15.52
C GLN A 189 -5.71 -5.41 -14.25
N LEU A 190 -6.42 -5.09 -13.16
CA LEU A 190 -6.28 -5.77 -11.89
C LEU A 190 -6.64 -7.26 -12.00
N ARG A 191 -5.68 -8.14 -11.68
CA ARG A 191 -5.84 -9.60 -11.65
C ARG A 191 -5.93 -10.15 -10.23
N HIS A 192 -5.23 -9.52 -9.30
CA HIS A 192 -5.10 -9.98 -7.92
C HIS A 192 -5.44 -8.85 -6.97
N PHE A 193 -6.41 -9.09 -6.10
CA PHE A 193 -6.78 -8.15 -5.04
C PHE A 193 -6.64 -8.81 -3.68
N GLU A 194 -5.90 -8.17 -2.77
CA GLU A 194 -5.81 -8.56 -1.37
C GLU A 194 -6.23 -7.40 -0.48
N LEU A 195 -7.13 -7.69 0.46
CA LEU A 195 -7.53 -6.76 1.50
C LEU A 195 -7.31 -7.40 2.88
N ARG A 196 -6.45 -6.78 3.68
CA ARG A 196 -6.17 -7.15 5.06
C ARG A 196 -6.74 -6.12 6.01
N MET A 197 -7.49 -6.56 7.01
CA MET A 197 -8.16 -5.66 7.97
C MET A 197 -7.95 -6.13 9.40
N ALA A 198 -7.77 -5.16 10.29
CA ALA A 198 -7.74 -5.36 11.73
C ALA A 198 -9.13 -5.22 12.40
N ASP A 199 -9.38 -6.14 13.33
CA ASP A 199 -10.33 -6.18 14.43
C ASP A 199 -11.84 -6.02 14.16
N ASP A 200 -12.34 -4.90 13.62
CA ASP A 200 -13.77 -4.56 13.74
C ASP A 200 -14.48 -4.21 12.42
N ASP A 201 -13.78 -4.27 11.27
CA ASP A 201 -14.23 -3.58 10.05
C ASP A 201 -14.29 -4.42 8.78
N ILE A 202 -14.49 -5.74 8.90
CA ILE A 202 -14.75 -6.63 7.75
C ILE A 202 -15.91 -6.15 6.86
N ARG A 203 -16.82 -5.32 7.40
CA ARG A 203 -17.93 -4.67 6.69
C ARG A 203 -17.47 -3.73 5.57
N THR A 204 -16.21 -3.29 5.58
CA THR A 204 -15.65 -2.47 4.48
C THR A 204 -15.20 -3.30 3.28
N ALA A 205 -14.95 -4.60 3.44
CA ALA A 205 -14.53 -5.43 2.32
C ALA A 205 -15.58 -5.55 1.20
N PRO A 206 -16.89 -5.74 1.48
CA PRO A 206 -17.93 -5.69 0.46
C PRO A 206 -17.92 -4.37 -0.32
N ALA A 207 -17.77 -3.23 0.38
CA ALA A 207 -17.69 -1.93 -0.27
C ALA A 207 -16.47 -1.84 -1.21
N ALA A 208 -15.29 -2.29 -0.76
CA ALA A 208 -14.10 -2.35 -1.61
C ALA A 208 -14.33 -3.18 -2.88
N LEU A 209 -14.91 -4.38 -2.72
CA LEU A 209 -15.21 -5.29 -3.82
C LEU A 209 -16.21 -4.68 -4.81
N LEU A 210 -17.24 -3.97 -4.34
CA LEU A 210 -18.21 -3.32 -5.22
C LEU A 210 -17.59 -2.21 -6.08
N HIS A 211 -16.49 -1.59 -5.64
CA HIS A 211 -15.78 -0.57 -6.40
C HIS A 211 -14.82 -1.13 -7.47
N ILE A 212 -14.40 -2.39 -7.39
CA ILE A 212 -13.54 -3.01 -8.41
C ILE A 212 -14.37 -3.29 -9.66
N LYS A 213 -13.86 -2.86 -10.81
CA LYS A 213 -14.51 -3.01 -12.12
C LYS A 213 -13.63 -3.72 -13.16
N SER A 214 -12.49 -4.28 -12.76
CA SER A 214 -11.60 -4.98 -13.70
C SER A 214 -12.16 -6.34 -14.11
N GLU A 215 -12.41 -6.51 -15.40
CA GLU A 215 -12.81 -7.79 -16.01
C GLU A 215 -11.67 -8.84 -15.99
N HIS A 216 -10.44 -8.42 -15.69
CA HIS A 216 -9.28 -9.30 -15.61
C HIS A 216 -9.06 -9.92 -14.23
N ILE A 217 -9.91 -9.62 -13.24
CA ILE A 217 -9.79 -10.13 -11.87
C ILE A 217 -9.84 -11.66 -11.88
N LYS A 218 -8.83 -12.30 -11.28
CA LYS A 218 -8.71 -13.77 -11.20
C LYS A 218 -8.67 -14.27 -9.77
N THR A 219 -8.13 -13.48 -8.84
CA THR A 219 -8.04 -13.90 -7.44
C THR A 219 -8.40 -12.76 -6.49
N VAL A 220 -9.16 -13.11 -5.46
CA VAL A 220 -9.45 -12.23 -4.32
C VAL A 220 -8.93 -12.89 -3.05
N ARG A 221 -8.26 -12.13 -2.19
CA ARG A 221 -7.84 -12.56 -0.86
C ARG A 221 -8.35 -11.59 0.19
N ILE A 222 -9.10 -12.10 1.16
CA ILE A 222 -9.54 -11.32 2.32
C ILE A 222 -8.83 -11.89 3.55
N VAL A 223 -8.09 -11.04 4.26
CA VAL A 223 -7.43 -11.39 5.52
C VAL A 223 -8.15 -10.62 6.63
N HIS A 224 -8.86 -11.35 7.49
CA HIS A 224 -9.62 -10.79 8.59
C HIS A 224 -8.94 -11.14 9.93
N GLU A 225 -8.34 -10.14 10.58
CA GLU A 225 -7.83 -10.28 11.94
C GLU A 225 -8.94 -10.08 12.97
N ALA A 226 -9.69 -11.14 13.28
CA ALA A 226 -10.80 -11.10 14.22
C ALA A 226 -10.33 -11.22 15.69
N GLN A 227 -10.05 -10.11 16.38
CA GLN A 227 -9.77 -10.08 17.83
C GLN A 227 -10.94 -9.51 18.66
N MET A 228 -12.10 -9.26 18.04
CA MET A 228 -13.31 -8.73 18.67
C MET A 228 -13.59 -9.38 20.04
N ARG A 229 -13.80 -8.55 21.07
CA ARG A 229 -13.98 -9.01 22.45
C ARG A 229 -15.36 -9.62 22.73
N ASP A 230 -16.39 -9.21 21.99
CA ASP A 230 -17.81 -9.44 22.39
C ASP A 230 -18.68 -10.18 21.35
N MET A 231 -18.13 -10.72 20.25
CA MET A 231 -18.90 -11.47 19.24
C MET A 231 -18.83 -13.00 19.39
N ARG A 232 -19.14 -13.54 20.58
CA ARG A 232 -19.26 -15.01 20.72
C ARG A 232 -20.42 -15.50 19.86
N GLY A 233 -20.10 -16.29 18.83
CA GLY A 233 -21.07 -16.96 17.95
C GLY A 233 -21.68 -16.12 16.82
N TRP A 234 -21.27 -14.85 16.64
CA TRP A 234 -21.91 -13.96 15.64
C TRP A 234 -21.13 -13.82 14.33
N LEU A 235 -19.88 -14.32 14.26
CA LEU A 235 -19.03 -14.11 13.09
C LEU A 235 -19.54 -14.81 11.82
N PRO A 236 -20.02 -16.07 11.87
CA PRO A 236 -20.66 -16.70 10.70
C PRO A 236 -21.89 -15.91 10.21
N THR A 237 -22.75 -15.46 11.14
CA THR A 237 -23.94 -14.64 10.82
C THR A 237 -23.54 -13.29 10.20
N LEU A 238 -22.45 -12.68 10.66
CA LEU A 238 -21.92 -11.47 10.05
C LEU A 238 -21.48 -11.72 8.61
N TYR A 239 -20.80 -12.82 8.31
CA TYR A 239 -20.39 -13.14 6.94
C TYR A 239 -21.57 -13.39 6.01
N GLU A 240 -22.59 -14.11 6.49
CA GLU A 240 -23.85 -14.29 5.76
C GLU A 240 -24.51 -12.94 5.47
N TRP A 241 -24.56 -12.03 6.45
CA TRP A 241 -25.17 -10.71 6.28
C TRP A 241 -24.40 -9.78 5.32
N LEU A 242 -23.09 -9.99 5.16
CA LEU A 242 -22.25 -9.19 4.28
C LEU A 242 -22.35 -9.59 2.79
N CYS A 243 -23.08 -10.66 2.48
CA CYS A 243 -23.42 -11.08 1.12
C CYS A 243 -22.21 -11.17 0.16
N PHE A 244 -21.05 -11.62 0.66
CA PHE A 244 -19.84 -11.77 -0.16
C PHE A 244 -20.06 -12.74 -1.32
N ASP A 245 -20.86 -13.77 -1.07
CA ASP A 245 -21.15 -14.83 -2.03
C ASP A 245 -21.94 -14.28 -3.22
N GLU A 246 -22.91 -13.39 -2.98
CA GLU A 246 -23.63 -12.64 -4.00
C GLU A 246 -22.69 -11.71 -4.77
N ILE A 247 -21.91 -10.87 -4.06
CA ILE A 247 -21.00 -9.90 -4.68
C ILE A 247 -20.01 -10.60 -5.61
N LEU A 248 -19.39 -11.70 -5.17
CA LEU A 248 -18.37 -12.43 -5.91
C LEU A 248 -18.94 -13.40 -6.95
N SER A 249 -20.27 -13.48 -7.06
CA SER A 249 -20.98 -14.21 -8.13
C SER A 249 -21.36 -13.32 -9.31
N GLU A 250 -21.34 -11.99 -9.14
CA GLU A 250 -21.69 -11.02 -10.17
C GLU A 250 -20.46 -10.47 -10.93
N PRO A 251 -20.63 -9.86 -12.13
CA PRO A 251 -19.55 -9.15 -12.80
C PRO A 251 -18.91 -8.08 -11.89
N PRO A 252 -17.57 -7.93 -11.88
CA PRO A 252 -16.59 -8.57 -12.79
C PRO A 252 -16.06 -9.95 -12.33
N TYR A 253 -16.61 -10.53 -11.25
CA TYR A 253 -16.05 -11.69 -10.55
C TYR A 253 -16.43 -13.06 -11.13
N THR A 254 -17.18 -13.08 -12.23
CA THR A 254 -17.60 -14.31 -12.90
C THR A 254 -16.42 -15.17 -13.35
N SER A 255 -15.26 -14.56 -13.61
CA SER A 255 -14.02 -15.20 -14.05
C SER A 255 -13.04 -15.54 -12.92
N LEU A 256 -13.43 -15.40 -11.65
CA LEU A 256 -12.59 -15.74 -10.51
C LEU A 256 -12.22 -17.23 -10.52
N THR A 257 -10.92 -17.47 -10.28
CA THR A 257 -10.33 -18.82 -10.19
C THR A 257 -10.02 -19.22 -8.76
N ARG A 258 -9.90 -18.25 -7.85
CA ARG A 258 -9.59 -18.48 -6.44
C ARG A 258 -10.07 -17.32 -5.57
N VAL A 259 -10.77 -17.65 -4.48
CA VAL A 259 -11.07 -16.72 -3.39
C VAL A 259 -10.45 -17.28 -2.13
N THR A 260 -9.51 -16.55 -1.54
CA THR A 260 -8.86 -16.97 -0.30
C THR A 260 -9.38 -16.17 0.87
N TRP A 261 -9.92 -16.86 1.87
CA TRP A 261 -10.38 -16.27 3.11
C TRP A 261 -9.45 -16.68 4.24
N CYS A 262 -8.71 -15.72 4.79
CA CYS A 262 -7.75 -15.96 5.87
C CYS A 262 -8.30 -15.37 7.17
N LEU A 263 -8.59 -16.25 8.15
CA LEU A 263 -9.10 -15.85 9.46
C LEU A 263 -7.97 -15.89 10.48
N LEU A 264 -7.52 -14.71 10.93
CA LEU A 264 -6.49 -14.56 11.94
C LEU A 264 -7.14 -14.23 13.29
N SER A 265 -7.17 -15.19 14.22
CA SER A 265 -7.74 -14.97 15.55
C SER A 265 -7.04 -15.78 16.62
N ASN A 266 -6.86 -15.18 17.81
CA ASN A 266 -6.40 -15.86 19.01
C ASN A 266 -7.55 -16.28 19.94
N LYS A 267 -8.81 -16.16 19.50
CA LYS A 267 -9.98 -16.49 20.30
C LYS A 267 -10.18 -18.02 20.38
N PRO A 268 -10.74 -18.52 21.50
CA PRO A 268 -11.05 -19.94 21.63
C PRO A 268 -12.00 -20.48 20.56
N ASP A 269 -12.98 -19.66 20.16
CA ASP A 269 -14.03 -20.02 19.19
C ASP A 269 -13.57 -19.95 17.72
N ALA A 270 -12.33 -19.50 17.47
CA ALA A 270 -11.80 -19.28 16.12
C ALA A 270 -11.83 -20.54 15.25
N GLU A 271 -11.68 -21.71 15.86
CA GLU A 271 -11.77 -22.99 15.14
C GLU A 271 -13.17 -23.21 14.58
N GLY A 272 -14.21 -22.98 15.39
CA GLY A 272 -15.60 -23.12 14.95
C GLY A 272 -15.91 -22.16 13.82
N TRP A 273 -15.50 -20.89 13.95
CA TRP A 273 -15.69 -19.90 12.90
C TRP A 273 -14.99 -20.26 11.60
N PHE A 274 -13.77 -20.80 11.68
CA PHE A 274 -13.01 -21.25 10.51
C PHE A 274 -13.71 -22.41 9.79
N LEU A 275 -14.20 -23.39 10.55
CA LEU A 275 -14.93 -24.55 10.00
C LEU A 275 -16.27 -24.16 9.38
N ASP A 276 -16.89 -23.08 9.84
CA ASP A 276 -18.16 -22.56 9.30
C ASP A 276 -17.98 -21.73 8.00
N LEU A 277 -16.76 -21.30 7.66
CA LEU A 277 -16.51 -20.46 6.47
C LEU A 277 -17.11 -21.03 5.16
N PRO A 278 -16.97 -22.33 4.83
CA PRO A 278 -17.56 -22.88 3.61
C PRO A 278 -19.09 -22.80 3.58
N ARG A 279 -19.74 -22.83 4.76
CA ARG A 279 -21.19 -22.67 4.88
C ARG A 279 -21.59 -21.21 4.65
N CYS A 280 -20.82 -20.25 5.17
CA CYS A 280 -21.06 -18.82 4.95
C CYS A 280 -20.88 -18.39 3.49
N PHE A 281 -20.02 -19.10 2.74
CA PHE A 281 -19.68 -18.80 1.34
C PHE A 281 -20.02 -19.98 0.42
N SER A 282 -21.27 -20.42 0.51
CA SER A 282 -21.75 -21.66 -0.14
C SER A 282 -21.51 -21.71 -1.65
N ARG A 283 -21.79 -20.66 -2.42
CA ARG A 283 -21.61 -20.64 -3.87
C ARG A 283 -20.14 -20.63 -4.24
N LEU A 284 -19.28 -19.93 -3.50
CA LEU A 284 -17.82 -20.00 -3.69
C LEU A 284 -17.27 -21.41 -3.40
N ALA A 285 -17.81 -22.09 -2.38
CA ALA A 285 -17.45 -23.46 -2.05
C ALA A 285 -17.95 -24.46 -3.12
N GLU A 286 -19.20 -24.32 -3.58
CA GLU A 286 -19.80 -25.13 -4.65
C GLU A 286 -19.05 -24.96 -5.99
N ARG A 287 -18.59 -23.75 -6.30
CA ARG A 287 -17.72 -23.46 -7.45
C ARG A 287 -16.32 -24.05 -7.30
N GLY A 288 -15.94 -24.55 -6.11
CA GLY A 288 -14.63 -25.12 -5.83
C GLY A 288 -13.49 -24.10 -5.85
N ILE A 289 -13.78 -22.81 -5.65
CA ILE A 289 -12.78 -21.73 -5.72
C ILE A 289 -12.45 -21.12 -4.35
N LEU A 290 -13.21 -21.46 -3.30
CA LEU A 290 -12.96 -21.03 -1.93
C LEU A 290 -11.76 -21.78 -1.32
N VAL A 291 -10.80 -21.02 -0.78
CA VAL A 291 -9.70 -21.54 0.02
C VAL A 291 -9.73 -20.86 1.39
N CYS A 292 -9.91 -21.64 2.44
CA CYS A 292 -9.87 -21.15 3.82
C CYS A 292 -8.46 -21.31 4.39
N GLU A 293 -7.90 -20.23 4.92
CA GLU A 293 -6.58 -20.21 5.57
C GLU A 293 -6.70 -19.66 7.00
N ARG A 294 -5.73 -20.03 7.84
CA ARG A 294 -5.64 -19.60 9.24
C ARG A 294 -4.28 -18.95 9.51
#